data_AF-A0A382D1K9-F1
#
_entry.id   AF-A0A382D1K9-F1
#
_cell.length_a   1.000
_cell.length_b   1.000
_cell.length_c   1.000
_cell.angle_alpha   90.00
_cell.angle_beta   90.00
_cell.angle_gamma   90.00
#
_symmetry.space_group_name_H-M   'P 1'
#
loop_
_entity.id
_entity.type
_entity.pdbx_description
1 polymer ?
#
loop_
_entity_poly.entity_id
_entity_poly.type
_entity_poly.pdbx_seq_one_letter_code
_entity_poly.pdbx_strand_id
1 'polypeptide(L)'
;GWLGNSKQEIILFLITNPYSVLLEIVTNQEKVKYVLYIFGALGFIPLLRPIILLPAIPILLISLLSNIPEHHAYNTHYTAGLIAPLIMAFSEGLPTARKLWDKTICPNHLFTPTLIGGLLVCHVLASPSPISRIFFIEKSWFYHYSVYLPSERPHMIKSALTKHIPANPEIIISMQNTLNSGYLSKYKTIFVFPHAVNEKRPFAKISQLDWTGFWNFLKHKKLEKNVSNPVWADYVILDLKKPWFITSLGCHWVGGTCLESQQEFTSKFSSLVEKTAENFDTIYENDGFMILKNRSNQTK
;
A
#
# COMPACT_ATOMS: atom_id res chain seq x y z
N GLY A 1 -8.22 -12.43 -16.56
CA GLY A 1 -6.96 -11.63 -16.62
C GLY A 1 -6.08 -12.19 -17.72
N TRP A 2 -4.86 -11.67 -17.93
CA TRP A 2 -3.97 -12.14 -19.02
C TRP A 2 -3.51 -13.60 -18.87
N LEU A 3 -3.56 -14.14 -17.65
CA LEU A 3 -3.25 -15.54 -17.33
C LEU A 3 -4.46 -16.48 -17.47
N GLY A 4 -5.65 -15.97 -17.81
CA GLY A 4 -6.90 -16.73 -17.84
C GLY A 4 -7.98 -16.19 -16.91
N ASN A 5 -9.16 -16.81 -16.98
CA ASN A 5 -10.37 -16.42 -16.27
C ASN A 5 -10.76 -17.39 -15.15
N SER A 6 -10.09 -18.54 -15.05
CA SER A 6 -10.27 -19.52 -13.98
C SER A 6 -8.93 -19.92 -13.34
N LYS A 7 -8.97 -20.47 -12.11
CA LYS A 7 -7.76 -20.98 -11.43
C LYS A 7 -7.04 -22.06 -12.24
N GLN A 8 -7.82 -22.90 -12.92
CA GLN A 8 -7.31 -23.99 -13.76
C GLN A 8 -6.60 -23.42 -15.00
N GLU A 9 -7.19 -22.43 -15.66
CA GLU A 9 -6.54 -21.74 -16.78
C GLU A 9 -5.24 -21.05 -16.35
N ILE A 10 -5.22 -20.39 -15.20
CA ILE A 10 -4.00 -19.74 -14.68
C ILE A 10 -2.88 -20.76 -14.47
N ILE A 11 -3.16 -21.86 -13.78
CA ILE A 11 -2.16 -22.91 -13.53
C ILE A 11 -1.69 -23.52 -14.86
N LEU A 12 -2.63 -23.84 -15.76
CA LEU A 12 -2.31 -24.41 -17.06
C LEU A 12 -1.46 -23.46 -17.89
N PHE A 13 -1.78 -22.16 -17.90
CA PHE A 13 -1.04 -21.14 -18.63
C PHE A 13 0.39 -20.99 -18.11
N LEU A 14 0.58 -20.95 -16.78
CA LEU A 14 1.92 -20.86 -16.18
C LEU A 14 2.82 -22.04 -16.56
N ILE A 15 2.24 -23.25 -16.70
CA ILE A 15 2.98 -24.47 -17.06
C ILE A 15 3.22 -24.56 -18.56
N THR A 16 2.23 -24.20 -19.39
CA THR A 16 2.29 -24.36 -20.85
C THR A 16 2.94 -23.18 -21.57
N ASN A 17 2.97 -21.99 -20.96
CA ASN A 17 3.49 -20.76 -21.56
C ASN A 17 4.56 -20.04 -20.71
N PRO A 18 5.58 -20.75 -20.16
CA PRO A 18 6.57 -20.12 -19.28
C PRO A 18 7.38 -19.02 -19.99
N TYR A 19 7.62 -19.17 -21.30
CA TYR A 19 8.30 -18.14 -22.10
C TYR A 19 7.50 -16.84 -22.15
N SER A 20 6.20 -16.90 -22.42
CA SER A 20 5.32 -15.73 -22.47
C SER A 20 5.27 -15.02 -21.11
N VAL A 21 5.28 -15.78 -20.01
CA VAL A 21 5.33 -15.23 -18.65
C VAL A 21 6.64 -14.49 -18.39
N LEU A 22 7.78 -15.09 -18.75
CA LEU A 22 9.08 -14.45 -18.59
C LEU A 22 9.19 -13.20 -19.47
N LEU A 23 8.71 -13.27 -20.71
CA LEU A 23 8.71 -12.13 -21.62
C LEU A 23 7.91 -10.97 -21.05
N GLU A 24 6.69 -11.22 -20.56
CA GLU A 24 5.84 -10.21 -19.89
C GLU A 24 6.53 -9.57 -18.68
N ILE A 25 7.28 -10.34 -17.90
CA ILE A 25 8.03 -9.81 -16.74
C ILE A 25 9.18 -8.91 -17.19
N VAL A 26 9.93 -9.31 -18.22
CA VAL A 26 11.14 -8.62 -18.68
C VAL A 26 10.83 -7.41 -19.57
N THR A 27 9.74 -7.43 -20.33
CA THR A 27 9.31 -6.29 -21.16
C THR A 27 8.64 -5.19 -20.33
N ASN A 28 8.09 -5.52 -19.17
CA ASN A 28 7.50 -4.55 -18.27
C ASN A 28 8.57 -3.85 -17.41
N GLN A 29 8.82 -2.57 -17.72
CA GLN A 29 9.85 -1.77 -17.05
C GLN A 29 9.67 -1.67 -15.53
N GLU A 30 8.43 -1.61 -15.03
CA GLU A 30 8.18 -1.49 -13.59
C GLU A 30 8.47 -2.80 -12.86
N LYS A 31 8.14 -3.95 -13.46
CA LYS A 31 8.50 -5.28 -12.91
C LYS A 31 10.02 -5.50 -12.90
N VAL A 32 10.73 -5.05 -13.94
CA VAL A 32 12.20 -5.10 -13.97
C VAL A 32 12.79 -4.20 -12.88
N LYS A 33 12.33 -2.95 -12.77
CA LYS A 33 12.75 -2.03 -11.70
C LYS A 33 12.52 -2.63 -10.32
N TYR A 34 11.36 -3.26 -10.09
CA TYR A 34 11.03 -3.93 -8.84
C TYR A 34 12.06 -4.98 -8.44
N VAL A 35 12.40 -5.89 -9.35
CA VAL A 35 13.43 -6.93 -9.12
C VAL A 35 14.80 -6.29 -8.86
N LEU A 36 15.17 -5.28 -9.66
CA LEU A 36 16.42 -4.56 -9.49
C LEU A 36 16.51 -3.85 -8.14
N TYR A 37 15.44 -3.23 -7.65
CA TYR A 37 15.44 -2.59 -6.33
C TYR A 37 15.55 -3.61 -5.22
N ILE A 38 14.79 -4.71 -5.29
CA ILE A 38 14.78 -5.72 -4.24
C ILE A 38 16.14 -6.40 -4.07
N PHE A 39 16.75 -6.85 -5.16
CA PHE A 39 18.04 -7.54 -5.09
C PHE A 39 19.22 -6.57 -5.11
N GLY A 40 19.13 -5.48 -5.87
CA GLY A 40 20.18 -4.47 -5.97
C GLY A 40 20.41 -3.70 -4.68
N ALA A 41 19.37 -3.45 -3.87
CA ALA A 41 19.53 -2.88 -2.52
C ALA A 41 20.37 -3.75 -1.58
N LEU A 42 20.57 -5.03 -1.92
CA LEU A 42 21.39 -6.00 -1.20
C LEU A 42 22.61 -6.45 -2.03
N GLY A 43 23.00 -5.65 -3.03
CA GLY A 43 24.15 -5.92 -3.90
C GLY A 43 24.05 -7.22 -4.68
N PHE A 44 22.84 -7.73 -4.93
CA PHE A 44 22.56 -9.03 -5.56
C PHE A 44 23.12 -10.25 -4.81
N ILE A 45 23.68 -10.09 -3.60
CA ILE A 45 24.20 -11.17 -2.77
C ILE A 45 23.16 -12.26 -2.44
N PRO A 46 21.86 -11.95 -2.23
CA PRO A 46 20.85 -13.00 -2.03
C PRO A 46 20.81 -14.07 -3.13
N LEU A 47 21.18 -13.72 -4.37
CA LEU A 47 21.17 -14.65 -5.50
C LEU A 47 22.30 -15.70 -5.43
N LEU A 48 23.29 -15.53 -4.54
CA LEU A 48 24.36 -16.51 -4.33
C LEU A 48 23.91 -17.72 -3.48
N ARG A 49 22.74 -17.64 -2.84
CA ARG A 49 22.10 -18.72 -2.07
C ARG A 49 20.63 -18.87 -2.45
N PRO A 50 20.32 -19.28 -3.69
CA PRO A 50 18.95 -19.30 -4.20
C PRO A 50 18.02 -20.26 -3.45
N ILE A 51 18.56 -21.32 -2.83
CA ILE A 51 17.77 -22.27 -2.04
C ILE A 51 17.06 -21.61 -0.84
N ILE A 52 17.65 -20.56 -0.28
CA ILE A 52 17.09 -19.81 0.86
C ILE A 52 15.93 -18.91 0.41
N LEU A 53 15.87 -18.57 -0.89
CA LEU A 53 14.80 -17.77 -1.46
C LEU A 53 13.54 -18.59 -1.77
N LEU A 54 13.51 -19.91 -1.53
CA LEU A 54 12.32 -20.73 -1.73
C LEU A 54 11.05 -20.15 -1.06
N PRO A 55 11.08 -19.66 0.21
CA PRO A 55 9.92 -19.05 0.84
C PRO A 55 9.48 -17.73 0.20
N ALA A 56 10.38 -17.04 -0.52
CA ALA A 56 10.07 -15.80 -1.22
C ALA A 56 9.34 -16.03 -2.55
N ILE A 57 9.42 -17.24 -3.13
CA ILE A 57 8.86 -17.55 -4.45
C ILE A 57 7.37 -17.21 -4.56
N PRO A 58 6.48 -17.60 -3.64
CA PRO A 58 5.05 -17.31 -3.77
C PRO A 58 4.77 -15.80 -3.82
N ILE A 59 5.48 -15.02 -3.00
CA ILE A 59 5.29 -13.57 -2.91
C ILE A 59 5.84 -12.88 -4.17
N LEU A 60 7.05 -13.27 -4.61
CA LEU A 60 7.62 -12.77 -5.87
C LEU A 60 6.72 -13.08 -7.07
N LEU A 61 6.17 -14.30 -7.15
CA LEU A 61 5.25 -14.67 -8.22
C LEU A 61 3.98 -13.83 -8.17
N ILE A 62 3.35 -13.65 -7.00
CA ILE A 62 2.16 -12.80 -6.88
C ILE A 62 2.46 -11.38 -7.37
N SER A 63 3.59 -10.80 -6.96
CA SER A 63 4.00 -9.46 -7.37
C SER A 63 4.25 -9.34 -8.87
N LEU A 64 5.01 -10.27 -9.46
CA LEU A 64 5.43 -10.23 -10.87
C LEU A 64 4.32 -10.63 -11.85
N LEU A 65 3.39 -11.50 -11.43
CA LEU A 65 2.27 -11.94 -12.25
C LEU A 65 1.07 -10.97 -12.18
N SER A 66 1.04 -10.09 -11.18
CA SER A 66 -0.03 -9.10 -11.02
C SER A 66 0.04 -8.00 -12.07
N ASN A 67 -1.13 -7.59 -12.57
CA ASN A 67 -1.29 -6.42 -13.43
C ASN A 67 -1.60 -5.15 -12.64
N ILE A 68 -1.67 -5.24 -11.31
CA ILE A 68 -1.92 -4.12 -10.42
C ILE A 68 -0.55 -3.50 -10.07
N PRO A 69 -0.27 -2.26 -10.48
CA PRO A 69 1.04 -1.61 -10.28
C PRO A 69 1.54 -1.65 -8.84
N GLU A 70 0.63 -1.51 -7.87
CA GLU A 70 0.93 -1.49 -6.44
C GLU A 70 1.63 -2.78 -5.96
N HIS A 71 1.37 -3.92 -6.61
CA HIS A 71 1.95 -5.21 -6.23
C HIS A 71 3.43 -5.36 -6.61
N HIS A 72 3.89 -4.63 -7.63
CA HIS A 72 5.29 -4.61 -8.06
C HIS A 72 5.90 -3.21 -7.92
N ALA A 73 5.36 -2.38 -7.05
CA ALA A 73 6.00 -1.15 -6.62
C ALA A 73 6.85 -1.42 -5.35
N TYR A 74 8.12 -1.01 -5.35
CA TYR A 74 9.04 -1.31 -4.25
C TYR A 74 8.71 -0.53 -2.96
N ASN A 75 7.99 0.58 -3.08
CA ASN A 75 7.62 1.49 -2.00
C ASN A 75 6.25 1.18 -1.38
N THR A 76 5.67 0.01 -1.65
CA THR A 76 4.42 -0.46 -1.06
C THR A 76 4.68 -1.56 -0.04
N HIS A 77 3.69 -1.85 0.80
CA HIS A 77 3.77 -2.88 1.83
C HIS A 77 3.80 -4.31 1.26
N TYR A 78 3.53 -4.51 -0.03
CA TYR A 78 3.52 -5.84 -0.66
C TYR A 78 4.92 -6.48 -0.71
N THR A 79 5.99 -5.70 -0.55
CA THR A 79 7.37 -6.21 -0.42
C THR A 79 7.70 -6.77 0.96
N ALA A 80 6.88 -6.50 1.99
CA ALA A 80 7.23 -6.80 3.38
C ALA A 80 7.51 -8.30 3.61
N GLY A 81 6.75 -9.18 2.96
CA GLY A 81 6.95 -10.62 3.08
C GLY A 81 8.26 -11.15 2.46
N LEU A 82 8.95 -10.34 1.65
CA LEU A 82 10.24 -10.70 1.05
C LEU A 82 11.43 -10.39 1.98
N ILE A 83 11.25 -9.52 2.98
CA ILE A 83 12.35 -9.00 3.79
C ILE A 83 13.13 -10.13 4.47
N ALA A 84 12.44 -10.98 5.23
CA ALA A 84 13.09 -12.07 5.97
C ALA A 84 13.89 -13.03 5.07
N PRO A 85 13.31 -13.63 4.00
CA PRO A 85 14.06 -14.54 3.14
C PRO A 85 15.21 -13.85 2.40
N LEU A 86 15.07 -12.57 2.02
CA LEU A 86 16.15 -11.82 1.37
C LEU A 86 17.32 -11.55 2.31
N ILE A 87 17.06 -11.16 3.55
CA ILE A 87 18.11 -10.91 4.55
C ILE A 87 18.82 -12.20 4.93
N MET A 88 18.09 -13.32 5.07
CA MET A 88 18.70 -14.64 5.30
C MET A 88 19.59 -15.05 4.12
N ALA A 89 19.08 -14.94 2.88
CA ALA A 89 19.86 -15.27 1.69
C ALA A 89 21.07 -14.34 1.50
N PHE A 90 20.94 -13.06 1.87
CA PHE A 90 22.05 -12.11 1.91
C PHE A 90 23.14 -12.59 2.88
N SER A 91 22.79 -12.87 4.13
CA SER A 91 23.72 -13.31 5.18
C SER A 91 24.49 -14.56 4.77
N GLU A 92 23.78 -15.59 4.30
CA GLU A 92 24.38 -16.86 3.86
C GLU A 92 25.14 -16.76 2.52
N GLY A 93 24.85 -15.70 1.75
CA GLY A 93 25.54 -15.37 0.51
C GLY A 93 26.87 -14.65 0.71
N LEU A 94 27.07 -13.99 1.86
CA LEU A 94 28.29 -13.21 2.16
C LEU A 94 29.59 -14.01 2.01
N PRO A 95 29.72 -15.27 2.49
CA PRO A 95 30.94 -16.05 2.30
C PRO A 95 31.25 -16.31 0.83
N THR A 96 30.22 -16.57 0.01
CA THR A 96 30.38 -16.76 -1.44
C THR A 96 30.76 -15.45 -2.12
N ALA A 97 30.13 -14.34 -1.74
CA ALA A 97 30.46 -13.01 -2.25
C ALA A 97 31.92 -12.64 -1.97
N ARG A 98 32.41 -12.95 -0.76
CA ARG A 98 33.82 -12.75 -0.40
C ARG A 98 34.76 -13.61 -1.25
N LYS A 99 34.47 -14.90 -1.42
CA LYS A 99 35.26 -15.78 -2.31
C LYS A 99 35.29 -15.31 -3.76
N LEU A 100 34.20 -14.68 -4.25
CA LEU A 100 34.15 -14.08 -5.57
C LEU A 100 34.99 -12.80 -5.63
N TRP A 101 34.94 -11.97 -4.59
CA TRP A 101 35.77 -10.78 -4.44
C TRP A 101 37.26 -11.11 -4.43
N ASP A 102 37.66 -12.18 -3.73
CA ASP A 102 39.05 -12.62 -3.64
C ASP A 102 39.65 -13.00 -5.01
N LYS A 103 38.81 -13.24 -6.03
CA LYS A 103 39.22 -13.51 -7.42
C LYS A 103 39.37 -12.24 -8.27
N THR A 104 38.99 -11.08 -7.74
CA THR A 104 39.09 -9.80 -8.43
C THR A 104 40.48 -9.18 -8.23
N ILE A 105 40.77 -8.11 -8.98
CA ILE A 105 42.03 -7.35 -8.84
C ILE A 105 42.00 -6.46 -7.58
N CYS A 106 40.82 -6.28 -6.97
CA CYS A 106 40.64 -5.42 -5.82
C CYS A 106 41.22 -6.05 -4.53
N PRO A 107 41.91 -5.28 -3.69
CA PRO A 107 42.40 -5.78 -2.40
C PRO A 107 41.27 -6.33 -1.51
N ASN A 108 41.52 -7.45 -0.83
CA ASN A 108 40.52 -8.12 0.02
C ASN A 108 40.06 -7.26 1.21
N HIS A 109 40.91 -6.37 1.72
CA HIS A 109 40.54 -5.46 2.80
C HIS A 109 39.46 -4.44 2.38
N LEU A 110 39.25 -4.23 1.07
CA LEU A 110 38.22 -3.32 0.56
C LEU A 110 36.83 -3.97 0.46
N PHE A 111 36.71 -5.29 0.51
CA PHE A 111 35.41 -5.97 0.36
C PHE A 111 34.35 -5.41 1.32
N THR A 112 34.66 -5.39 2.62
CA THR A 112 33.72 -4.94 3.65
C THR A 112 33.40 -3.44 3.54
N PRO A 113 34.38 -2.53 3.42
CA PRO A 113 34.11 -1.11 3.17
C PRO A 113 33.28 -0.86 1.90
N THR A 114 33.58 -1.54 0.78
CA THR A 114 32.81 -1.38 -0.46
C THR A 114 31.38 -1.87 -0.30
N LEU A 115 31.17 -3.02 0.35
CA LEU A 115 29.83 -3.53 0.62
C LEU A 115 29.04 -2.57 1.50
N ILE A 116 29.57 -2.18 2.66
CA ILE A 116 28.88 -1.29 3.59
C ILE A 116 28.64 0.08 2.95
N GLY A 117 29.65 0.62 2.26
CA GLY A 117 29.54 1.89 1.54
C GLY A 117 28.47 1.85 0.46
N GLY A 118 28.42 0.79 -0.35
CA GLY A 118 27.39 0.61 -1.37
C GLY A 118 25.99 0.51 -0.78
N LEU A 119 25.80 -0.30 0.27
CA LEU A 119 24.52 -0.43 0.98
C LEU A 119 24.08 0.90 1.59
N LEU A 120 25.00 1.64 2.22
CA LEU A 120 24.72 2.94 2.81
C LEU A 120 24.34 3.96 1.74
N VAL A 121 25.06 4.00 0.61
CA VAL A 121 24.73 4.88 -0.52
C VAL A 121 23.36 4.55 -1.08
N CYS A 122 23.04 3.27 -1.32
CA CYS A 122 21.71 2.85 -1.76
C CYS A 122 20.62 3.26 -0.75
N HIS A 123 20.88 3.08 0.55
CA HIS A 123 19.96 3.48 1.61
C HIS A 123 19.72 4.99 1.62
N VAL A 124 20.78 5.80 1.58
CA VAL A 124 20.70 7.28 1.57
C VAL A 124 20.00 7.80 0.31
N LEU A 125 20.15 7.14 -0.83
CA LEU A 125 19.58 7.60 -2.09
C LEU A 125 18.12 7.15 -2.31
N ALA A 126 17.72 5.99 -1.79
CA ALA A 126 16.47 5.34 -2.18
C ALA A 126 15.55 4.91 -1.01
N SER A 127 16.04 4.85 0.23
CA SER A 127 15.22 4.39 1.37
C SER A 127 14.27 5.48 1.86
N PRO A 128 13.06 5.16 2.37
CA PRO A 128 12.22 6.10 3.11
C PRO A 128 12.67 6.20 4.58
N SER A 129 13.94 6.54 4.84
CA SER A 129 14.51 6.63 6.20
C SER A 129 14.95 8.06 6.56
N PRO A 130 15.09 8.40 7.86
CA PRO A 130 15.49 9.75 8.28
C PRO A 130 16.86 10.22 7.78
N ILE A 131 17.75 9.31 7.39
CA ILE A 131 19.07 9.63 6.84
C ILE A 131 19.08 9.70 5.31
N SER A 132 17.97 9.33 4.68
CA SER A 132 17.82 9.36 3.22
C SER A 132 17.48 10.76 2.72
N ARG A 133 17.91 11.05 1.49
CA ARG A 133 17.49 12.28 0.78
C ARG A 133 15.97 12.39 0.65
N ILE A 134 15.24 11.27 0.61
CA ILE A 134 13.78 11.26 0.47
C ILE A 134 13.11 11.96 1.68
N PHE A 135 13.74 11.90 2.85
CA PHE A 135 13.25 12.54 4.07
C PHE A 135 13.33 14.08 4.03
N PHE A 136 14.21 14.63 3.19
CA PHE A 136 14.46 16.07 3.09
C PHE A 136 13.96 16.69 1.77
N ILE A 137 13.44 15.87 0.84
CA ILE A 137 12.95 16.35 -0.47
C ILE A 137 11.42 16.40 -0.46
N GLU A 138 10.85 17.58 -0.69
CA GLU A 138 9.39 17.82 -0.70
C GLU A 138 8.61 17.06 -1.79
N LYS A 139 9.30 16.43 -2.75
CA LYS A 139 8.67 15.57 -3.77
C LYS A 139 8.02 14.31 -3.18
N SER A 140 8.36 13.93 -1.95
CA SER A 140 7.78 12.74 -1.30
C SER A 140 7.11 13.10 0.01
N TRP A 141 5.89 13.64 -0.09
CA TRP A 141 5.13 14.14 1.05
C TRP A 141 5.09 13.16 2.23
N PHE A 142 4.82 11.86 1.97
CA PHE A 142 4.70 10.83 3.00
C PHE A 142 5.92 10.65 3.90
N TYR A 143 7.10 10.95 3.37
CA TYR A 143 8.37 10.68 4.04
C TYR A 143 9.10 11.95 4.44
N HIS A 144 8.59 13.13 4.05
CA HIS A 144 9.23 14.40 4.38
C HIS A 144 9.19 14.68 5.88
N TYR A 145 10.29 15.16 6.45
CA TYR A 145 10.45 15.35 7.90
C TYR A 145 9.33 16.20 8.53
N SER A 146 8.81 17.19 7.81
CA SER A 146 7.77 18.09 8.30
C SER A 146 6.45 17.39 8.65
N VAL A 147 6.18 16.20 8.08
CA VAL A 147 4.97 15.42 8.39
C VAL A 147 5.05 14.74 9.76
N TYR A 148 6.27 14.50 10.26
CA TYR A 148 6.51 13.87 11.56
C TYR A 148 6.63 14.88 12.71
N LEU A 149 6.82 16.16 12.39
CA LEU A 149 6.93 17.21 13.39
C LEU A 149 5.53 17.65 13.88
N PRO A 150 5.33 17.79 15.19
CA PRO A 150 4.10 18.38 15.73
C PRO A 150 3.85 19.77 15.14
N SER A 151 2.59 20.04 14.80
CA SER A 151 2.14 21.36 14.33
C SER A 151 0.69 21.60 14.73
N GLU A 152 0.25 22.86 14.65
CA GLU A 152 -1.12 23.27 14.99
C GLU A 152 -2.18 22.54 14.17
N ARG A 153 -1.89 22.23 12.90
CA ARG A 153 -2.85 21.61 11.98
C ARG A 153 -3.23 20.16 12.37
N PRO A 154 -2.30 19.23 12.64
CA PRO A 154 -2.61 17.93 13.25
C PRO A 154 -3.37 18.03 14.59
N HIS A 155 -3.04 19.02 15.44
CA HIS A 155 -3.79 19.25 16.68
C HIS A 155 -5.23 19.66 16.40
N MET A 156 -5.45 20.59 15.46
CA MET A 156 -6.78 21.00 14.98
C MET A 156 -7.56 19.80 14.44
N ILE A 157 -6.97 18.98 13.57
CA ILE A 157 -7.62 17.79 12.99
C ILE A 157 -8.01 16.82 14.09
N LYS A 158 -7.09 16.52 15.03
CA LYS A 158 -7.37 15.59 16.14
C LYS A 158 -8.53 16.11 17.00
N SER A 159 -8.52 17.40 17.34
CA SER A 159 -9.59 18.05 18.11
C SER A 159 -10.92 18.00 17.38
N ALA A 160 -10.93 18.31 16.08
CA ALA A 160 -12.13 18.26 15.24
C ALA A 160 -12.73 16.85 15.18
N LEU A 161 -11.90 15.82 14.96
CA LEU A 161 -12.34 14.42 14.96
C LEU A 161 -13.00 14.03 16.29
N THR A 162 -12.37 14.36 17.42
CA THR A 162 -12.90 14.03 18.75
C THR A 162 -14.16 14.79 19.12
N LYS A 163 -14.33 16.01 18.60
CA LYS A 163 -15.46 16.89 18.92
C LYS A 163 -16.69 16.60 18.05
N HIS A 164 -16.48 16.29 16.77
CA HIS A 164 -17.57 16.22 15.79
C HIS A 164 -18.00 14.80 15.42
N ILE A 165 -17.18 13.77 15.73
CA ILE A 165 -17.52 12.37 15.49
C ILE A 165 -17.66 11.65 16.84
N PRO A 166 -18.86 11.18 17.22
CA PRO A 166 -19.09 10.49 18.48
C PRO A 166 -18.25 9.21 18.60
N ALA A 167 -17.77 8.89 19.81
CA ALA A 167 -17.01 7.67 20.09
C ALA A 167 -17.91 6.42 20.16
N ASN A 168 -18.59 6.09 19.07
CA ASN A 168 -19.45 4.90 18.94
C ASN A 168 -18.87 3.94 17.88
N PRO A 169 -18.46 2.71 18.26
CA PRO A 169 -17.84 1.75 17.34
C PRO A 169 -18.70 1.30 16.15
N GLU A 170 -20.02 1.46 16.23
CA GLU A 170 -20.96 1.07 15.17
C GLU A 170 -21.10 2.14 14.06
N ILE A 171 -20.57 3.34 14.29
CA ILE A 171 -20.53 4.39 13.25
C ILE A 171 -19.61 3.95 12.12
N ILE A 172 -20.11 4.08 10.90
CA ILE A 172 -19.41 3.76 9.66
C ILE A 172 -18.75 5.02 9.12
N ILE A 173 -17.44 4.96 8.92
CA ILE A 173 -16.65 6.09 8.44
C ILE A 173 -16.13 5.79 7.04
N SER A 174 -16.18 6.77 6.14
CA SER A 174 -15.41 6.75 4.89
C SER A 174 -14.34 7.85 4.94
N MET A 175 -13.08 7.51 4.72
CA MET A 175 -11.97 8.48 4.86
C MET A 175 -10.88 8.29 3.82
N GLN A 176 -10.12 9.35 3.55
CA GLN A 176 -8.91 9.25 2.72
C GLN A 176 -7.79 8.47 3.42
N ASN A 177 -6.95 7.76 2.64
CA ASN A 177 -5.83 6.95 3.13
C ASN A 177 -4.78 7.71 3.94
N THR A 178 -4.69 9.03 3.75
CA THR A 178 -3.70 9.90 4.40
C THR A 178 -4.13 10.38 5.78
N LEU A 179 -5.33 9.99 6.23
CA LEU A 179 -5.91 10.34 7.51
C LEU A 179 -5.89 9.15 8.46
N ASN A 180 -4.73 8.94 9.07
CA ASN A 180 -4.57 7.93 10.12
C ASN A 180 -4.59 8.62 11.49
N SER A 181 -5.54 8.23 12.34
CA SER A 181 -5.66 8.72 13.72
C SER A 181 -6.05 7.57 14.64
N GLY A 182 -5.38 7.46 15.80
CA GLY A 182 -5.75 6.47 16.83
C GLY A 182 -7.15 6.70 17.43
N TYR A 183 -7.77 7.86 17.20
CA TYR A 183 -9.19 8.04 17.52
C TYR A 183 -10.09 7.23 16.58
N LEU A 184 -9.73 7.17 15.30
CA LEU A 184 -10.49 6.47 14.27
C LEU A 184 -10.34 4.94 14.36
N SER A 185 -9.34 4.41 15.06
CA SER A 185 -9.23 2.96 15.28
C SER A 185 -10.27 2.39 16.25
N LYS A 186 -11.12 3.25 16.86
CA LYS A 186 -12.23 2.82 17.73
C LYS A 186 -13.46 2.35 16.95
N TYR A 187 -13.55 2.65 15.65
CA TYR A 187 -14.68 2.30 14.80
C TYR A 187 -14.44 0.94 14.15
N LYS A 188 -15.47 0.09 14.14
CA LYS A 188 -15.36 -1.28 13.60
C LYS A 188 -15.31 -1.31 12.08
N THR A 189 -15.97 -0.34 11.43
CA THR A 189 -16.14 -0.30 9.99
C THR A 189 -15.62 1.02 9.43
N ILE A 190 -14.48 0.95 8.74
CA ILE A 190 -13.86 2.08 8.07
C ILE A 190 -13.68 1.74 6.59
N PHE A 191 -14.30 2.54 5.74
CA PHE A 191 -14.16 2.49 4.30
C PHE A 191 -13.13 3.50 3.81
N VAL A 192 -12.51 3.13 2.70
CA VAL A 192 -11.64 4.00 1.92
C VAL A 192 -12.49 4.91 1.04
N PHE A 193 -12.30 6.21 1.09
CA PHE A 193 -13.01 7.14 0.21
C PHE A 193 -12.80 6.77 -1.27
N PRO A 194 -13.84 6.72 -2.13
CA PRO A 194 -15.25 7.11 -1.89
C PRO A 194 -16.21 5.93 -1.60
N HIS A 195 -15.72 4.79 -1.12
CA HIS A 195 -16.59 3.66 -0.78
C HIS A 195 -17.59 4.05 0.31
N ALA A 196 -18.83 3.55 0.17
CA ALA A 196 -19.97 3.88 1.03
C ALA A 196 -20.39 5.37 0.97
N VAL A 197 -19.93 6.13 -0.03
CA VAL A 197 -20.32 7.54 -0.25
C VAL A 197 -21.19 7.70 -1.47
N ASN A 198 -20.73 7.20 -2.63
CA ASN A 198 -21.48 7.27 -3.89
C ASN A 198 -22.27 6.00 -4.21
N GLU A 199 -21.89 4.90 -3.57
CA GLU A 199 -22.59 3.63 -3.64
C GLU A 199 -22.58 2.96 -2.27
N LYS A 200 -23.66 2.24 -1.95
CA LYS A 200 -23.70 1.42 -0.73
C LYS A 200 -22.69 0.30 -0.84
N ARG A 201 -21.96 0.03 0.23
CA ARG A 201 -20.98 -1.07 0.28
C ARG A 201 -21.27 -2.01 1.44
N PRO A 202 -21.23 -3.34 1.24
CA PRO A 202 -21.25 -4.28 2.34
C PRO A 202 -19.88 -4.33 3.03
N PHE A 203 -19.86 -4.75 4.29
CA PHE A 203 -18.63 -5.07 5.03
C PHE A 203 -18.72 -6.47 5.63
N ALA A 204 -17.56 -7.05 5.95
CA ALA A 204 -17.50 -8.38 6.54
C ALA A 204 -17.90 -8.34 8.02
N LYS A 205 -18.80 -9.25 8.45
CA LYS A 205 -19.19 -9.39 9.86
C LYS A 205 -18.22 -10.32 10.59
N ILE A 206 -16.99 -9.85 10.79
CA ILE A 206 -15.90 -10.65 11.37
C ILE A 206 -16.28 -11.18 12.76
N SER A 207 -17.03 -10.41 13.56
CA SER A 207 -17.50 -10.82 14.89
C SER A 207 -18.48 -11.99 14.89
N GLN A 208 -19.01 -12.37 13.72
CA GLN A 208 -19.93 -13.49 13.54
C GLN A 208 -19.24 -14.70 12.90
N LEU A 209 -17.92 -14.66 12.70
CA LEU A 209 -17.16 -15.80 12.21
C LEU A 209 -16.88 -16.76 13.36
N ASP A 210 -17.19 -18.03 13.14
CA ASP A 210 -16.91 -19.12 14.07
C ASP A 210 -16.33 -20.35 13.35
N TRP A 211 -16.01 -21.40 14.11
CA TRP A 211 -15.50 -22.65 13.55
C TRP A 211 -16.53 -23.43 12.73
N THR A 212 -17.83 -23.15 12.88
CA THR A 212 -18.87 -23.86 12.14
C THR A 212 -18.77 -23.56 10.65
N GLY A 213 -18.49 -22.30 10.28
CA GLY A 213 -18.24 -21.90 8.90
C GLY A 213 -17.05 -22.64 8.26
N PHE A 214 -15.99 -22.92 9.03
CA PHE A 214 -14.84 -23.70 8.57
C PHE A 214 -15.22 -25.16 8.27
N TRP A 215 -15.94 -25.82 9.20
CA TRP A 215 -16.40 -27.20 9.00
C TRP A 215 -17.42 -27.30 7.86
N ASN A 216 -18.32 -26.32 7.74
CA ASN A 216 -19.26 -26.22 6.63
C ASN A 216 -18.55 -26.06 5.28
N PHE A 217 -17.48 -25.25 5.23
CA PHE A 217 -16.64 -25.13 4.05
C PHE A 217 -15.96 -26.46 3.70
N LEU A 218 -15.38 -27.17 4.67
CA LEU A 218 -14.76 -28.48 4.42
C LEU A 218 -15.76 -29.50 3.88
N LYS A 219 -16.99 -29.53 4.42
CA LYS A 219 -18.03 -30.48 4.02
C LYS A 219 -18.65 -30.16 2.66
N HIS A 220 -18.96 -28.89 2.40
CA HIS A 220 -19.76 -28.49 1.24
C HIS A 220 -18.96 -27.77 0.14
N LYS A 221 -17.67 -27.48 0.39
CA LYS A 221 -16.78 -26.67 -0.47
C LYS A 221 -17.37 -25.31 -0.87
N LYS A 222 -18.30 -24.79 -0.07
CA LYS A 222 -18.94 -23.48 -0.26
C LYS A 222 -18.51 -22.56 0.87
N LEU A 223 -18.05 -21.37 0.50
CA LEU A 223 -17.69 -20.33 1.45
C LEU A 223 -18.97 -19.59 1.85
N GLU A 224 -19.29 -19.57 3.14
CA GLU A 224 -20.39 -18.75 3.65
C GLU A 224 -20.02 -17.27 3.50
N LYS A 225 -20.89 -16.50 2.83
CA LYS A 225 -20.72 -15.06 2.67
C LYS A 225 -21.31 -14.36 3.89
N ASN A 226 -20.51 -14.20 4.95
CA ASN A 226 -20.93 -13.46 6.14
C ASN A 226 -20.67 -11.95 5.99
N VAL A 227 -21.45 -11.32 5.11
CA VAL A 227 -21.38 -9.89 4.81
C VAL A 227 -22.65 -9.17 5.30
N SER A 228 -22.51 -7.89 5.63
CA SER A 228 -23.65 -7.02 5.91
C SER A 228 -24.47 -6.76 4.66
N ASN A 229 -25.69 -6.26 4.87
CA ASN A 229 -26.39 -5.54 3.81
C ASN A 229 -25.55 -4.32 3.40
N PRO A 230 -25.60 -3.89 2.13
CA PRO A 230 -24.92 -2.68 1.69
C PRO A 230 -25.36 -1.46 2.50
N VAL A 231 -24.40 -0.70 3.03
CA VAL A 231 -24.63 0.47 3.88
C VAL A 231 -24.00 1.73 3.27
N TRP A 232 -24.51 2.88 3.67
CA TRP A 232 -23.85 4.17 3.48
C TRP A 232 -22.90 4.44 4.65
N ALA A 233 -21.91 5.29 4.43
CA ALA A 233 -21.13 5.86 5.51
C ALA A 233 -22.00 6.85 6.29
N ASP A 234 -21.81 6.90 7.61
CA ASP A 234 -22.44 7.89 8.47
C ASP A 234 -21.64 9.20 8.43
N TYR A 235 -20.31 9.09 8.34
CA TYR A 235 -19.39 10.21 8.24
C TYR A 235 -18.40 10.05 7.10
N VAL A 236 -18.08 11.15 6.43
CA VAL A 236 -17.00 11.24 5.44
C VAL A 236 -15.95 12.22 5.93
N ILE A 237 -14.68 11.84 5.86
CA ILE A 237 -13.56 12.66 6.34
C ILE A 237 -12.58 12.89 5.19
N LEU A 238 -12.37 14.16 4.84
CA LEU A 238 -11.54 14.58 3.72
C LEU A 238 -10.49 15.61 4.18
N ASP A 239 -9.29 15.55 3.61
CA ASP A 239 -8.21 16.52 3.78
C ASP A 239 -7.63 16.88 2.40
N LEU A 240 -8.05 18.03 1.89
CA LEU A 240 -7.69 18.52 0.57
C LEU A 240 -6.25 19.06 0.51
N LYS A 241 -5.56 19.23 1.65
CA LYS A 241 -4.15 19.65 1.71
C LYS A 241 -3.18 18.48 1.80
N LYS A 242 -3.68 17.24 1.86
CA LYS A 242 -2.89 16.02 1.80
C LYS A 242 -3.00 15.36 0.43
N PRO A 243 -2.08 14.44 0.08
CA PRO A 243 -2.20 13.66 -1.14
C PRO A 243 -3.59 13.02 -1.28
N TRP A 244 -4.22 13.24 -2.43
CA TRP A 244 -5.57 12.76 -2.71
C TRP A 244 -5.56 11.29 -3.12
N PHE A 245 -6.59 10.57 -2.68
CA PHE A 245 -6.80 9.16 -3.02
C PHE A 245 -8.23 8.93 -3.50
N ILE A 246 -8.35 8.08 -4.51
CA ILE A 246 -9.58 7.39 -4.90
C ILE A 246 -9.28 5.92 -4.67
N THR A 247 -9.86 5.34 -3.61
CA THR A 247 -9.56 3.99 -3.14
C THR A 247 -8.06 3.76 -2.89
N SER A 248 -7.39 2.89 -3.65
CA SER A 248 -5.93 2.67 -3.56
C SER A 248 -5.13 3.62 -4.46
N LEU A 249 -5.78 4.26 -5.43
CA LEU A 249 -5.11 5.11 -6.41
C LEU A 249 -4.86 6.49 -5.81
N GLY A 250 -3.59 6.78 -5.54
CA GLY A 250 -3.14 8.10 -5.11
C GLY A 250 -2.75 8.98 -6.28
N CYS A 251 -2.96 10.28 -6.16
CA CYS A 251 -2.35 11.25 -7.06
C CYS A 251 -0.83 11.30 -6.85
N HIS A 252 -0.08 11.53 -7.94
CA HIS A 252 1.31 11.96 -7.87
C HIS A 252 1.40 13.37 -7.27
N TRP A 253 1.64 13.43 -5.97
CA TRP A 253 1.62 14.66 -5.19
C TRP A 253 3.01 15.29 -5.07
N VAL A 254 3.17 16.52 -5.56
CA VAL A 254 4.46 17.24 -5.55
C VAL A 254 4.21 18.69 -5.15
N GLY A 255 4.95 19.21 -4.17
CA GLY A 255 4.87 20.62 -3.79
C GLY A 255 3.49 21.07 -3.26
N GLY A 256 2.71 20.15 -2.68
CA GLY A 256 1.39 20.46 -2.15
C GLY A 256 0.24 20.41 -3.16
N THR A 257 0.49 19.95 -4.38
CA THR A 257 -0.54 19.79 -5.42
C THR A 257 -0.45 18.44 -6.12
N CYS A 258 -1.57 18.05 -6.73
CA CYS A 258 -1.62 16.93 -7.65
C CYS A 258 -0.98 17.34 -8.99
N LEU A 259 -0.08 16.51 -9.53
CA LEU A 259 0.67 16.86 -10.74
C LEU A 259 -0.26 17.05 -11.95
N GLU A 260 -0.03 18.10 -12.73
CA GLU A 260 -0.95 18.57 -13.79
C GLU A 260 -1.27 17.51 -14.86
N SER A 261 -0.33 16.61 -15.16
CA SER A 261 -0.53 15.52 -16.11
C SER A 261 -1.61 14.51 -15.69
N GLN A 262 -2.14 14.61 -14.46
CA GLN A 262 -3.21 13.77 -13.94
C GLN A 262 -4.57 14.52 -13.91
N GLN A 263 -4.88 15.25 -14.98
CA GLN A 263 -6.12 16.02 -15.09
C GLN A 263 -7.38 15.14 -14.95
N GLU A 264 -7.37 13.92 -15.51
CA GLU A 264 -8.47 12.94 -15.35
C GLU A 264 -8.66 12.52 -13.90
N PHE A 265 -7.57 12.28 -13.17
CA PHE A 265 -7.64 11.95 -11.75
C PHE A 265 -8.21 13.11 -10.95
N THR A 266 -7.71 14.33 -11.21
CA THR A 266 -8.12 15.54 -10.50
C THR A 266 -9.60 15.85 -10.74
N SER A 267 -10.08 15.78 -11.98
CA SER A 267 -11.49 16.01 -12.31
C SER A 267 -12.39 14.95 -11.67
N LYS A 268 -11.96 13.68 -11.69
CA LYS A 268 -12.68 12.58 -11.03
C LYS A 268 -12.73 12.78 -9.53
N PHE A 269 -11.63 13.14 -8.88
CA PHE A 269 -11.58 13.40 -7.45
C PHE A 269 -12.49 14.57 -7.07
N SER A 270 -12.40 15.70 -7.77
CA SER A 270 -13.29 16.85 -7.53
C SER A 270 -14.77 16.49 -7.69
N SER A 271 -15.13 15.76 -8.74
CA SER A 271 -16.51 15.28 -8.94
C SER A 271 -17.00 14.37 -7.81
N LEU A 272 -16.12 13.53 -7.23
CA LEU A 272 -16.47 12.71 -6.07
C LEU A 272 -16.70 13.57 -4.82
N VAL A 273 -15.90 14.61 -4.61
CA VAL A 273 -16.08 15.56 -3.49
C VAL A 273 -17.39 16.33 -3.65
N GLU A 274 -17.71 16.82 -4.84
CA GLU A 274 -18.99 17.49 -5.15
C GLU A 274 -20.19 16.58 -4.87
N LYS A 275 -20.17 15.34 -5.37
CA LYS A 275 -21.23 14.34 -5.09
C LYS A 275 -21.35 13.99 -3.61
N THR A 276 -20.25 14.08 -2.86
CA THR A 276 -20.29 13.89 -1.40
C THR A 276 -21.05 15.04 -0.75
N ALA A 277 -20.79 16.29 -1.14
CA ALA A 277 -21.48 17.47 -0.63
C ALA A 277 -22.99 17.50 -0.96
N GLU A 278 -23.42 16.80 -2.01
CA GLU A 278 -24.86 16.63 -2.33
C GLU A 278 -25.59 15.70 -1.35
N ASN A 279 -24.91 14.74 -0.73
CA ASN A 279 -25.54 13.71 0.10
C ASN A 279 -25.20 13.83 1.60
N PHE A 280 -24.20 14.63 1.93
CA PHE A 280 -23.69 14.80 3.29
C PHE A 280 -23.65 16.30 3.65
N ASP A 281 -23.93 16.60 4.92
CA ASP A 281 -23.81 17.95 5.45
C ASP A 281 -22.44 18.16 6.07
N THR A 282 -21.81 19.28 5.73
CA THR A 282 -20.56 19.71 6.35
C THR A 282 -20.83 20.13 7.79
N ILE A 283 -20.30 19.37 8.75
CA ILE A 283 -20.42 19.67 10.19
C ILE A 283 -19.16 20.31 10.78
N TYR A 284 -18.05 20.23 10.04
CA TYR A 284 -16.80 20.91 10.34
C TYR A 284 -16.01 21.11 9.05
N GLU A 285 -15.51 22.31 8.85
CA GLU A 285 -14.57 22.64 7.77
C GLU A 285 -13.57 23.67 8.28
N ASN A 286 -12.28 23.40 8.07
CA ASN A 286 -11.20 24.33 8.37
C ASN A 286 -9.96 23.96 7.55
N ASP A 287 -9.36 24.92 6.85
CA ASP A 287 -8.12 24.76 6.09
C ASP A 287 -8.10 23.52 5.18
N GLY A 288 -9.20 23.32 4.43
CA GLY A 288 -9.37 22.18 3.51
C GLY A 288 -9.54 20.82 4.19
N PHE A 289 -9.59 20.74 5.53
CA PHE A 289 -10.02 19.56 6.25
C PHE A 289 -11.53 19.63 6.52
N MET A 290 -12.25 18.57 6.19
CA MET A 290 -13.71 18.51 6.26
C MET A 290 -14.18 17.25 6.96
N ILE A 291 -15.21 17.39 7.78
CA ILE A 291 -16.01 16.29 8.33
C ILE A 291 -17.44 16.49 7.83
N LEU A 292 -17.95 15.52 7.07
CA LEU A 292 -19.30 15.54 6.54
C LEU A 292 -20.12 14.42 7.18
N LYS A 293 -21.39 14.69 7.51
CA LYS A 293 -22.33 13.75 8.12
C LYS A 293 -23.47 13.44 7.16
N ASN A 294 -23.84 12.18 7.03
CA ASN A 294 -24.88 11.74 6.10
C ASN A 294 -26.25 12.37 6.45
N ARG A 295 -26.89 13.01 5.46
CA ARG A 295 -28.22 13.66 5.61
C ARG A 295 -29.30 12.68 6.05
N SER A 296 -29.27 11.47 5.51
CA SER A 296 -30.31 10.46 5.76
C SER A 296 -30.32 9.93 7.20
N ASN A 297 -29.27 10.17 7.98
CA ASN A 297 -29.19 9.83 9.40
C ASN A 297 -29.55 11.00 10.33
N GLN A 298 -29.99 12.14 9.81
CA GLN A 298 -30.49 13.25 10.64
C GLN A 298 -31.99 13.14 10.92
N THR A 299 -32.71 12.31 10.14
CA THR A 299 -34.16 12.11 10.23
C THR A 299 -34.57 10.84 11.00
N LYS A 300 -33.65 10.22 11.73
CA LYS A 300 -33.90 9.13 12.69
C LYS A 300 -33.36 9.51 14.05
#